data_AF-A0AAD4MGV0-F1
#
_entry.id   AF-A0AAD4MGV0-F1
#
_cell.length_a   1.000
_cell.length_b   1.000
_cell.length_c   1.000
_cell.angle_alpha   90.00
_cell.angle_beta   90.00
_cell.angle_gamma   90.00
#
_symmetry.space_group_name_H-M   'P 1'
#
loop_
_entity.id
_entity.type
_entity.pdbx_description
1 polymer ?
#
loop_
_entity_poly.entity_id
_entity_poly.type
_entity_poly.pdbx_seq_one_letter_code
_entity_poly.pdbx_strand_id
1 'polypeptide(L)'
;MSNVIAFSVIVLCAMHIYVFLYTISSISYITYIPVRHQPADGRTRNVCFHSIRPGQCDGHMSRYGYDSSKYRCVKFIYGGCGGNKNNFETLAECEHLCEENDLPPANPSKAVCLHGIDPGECDDDVNSNLSRYGYDWEIKKCIAFKYTGCRGNKNKFETLEECQNFCKMEK
;
A
#
# COMPACT_ATOMS: atom_id res chain seq x y z
N MET A 1 36.89 -64.19 18.83
CA MET A 1 37.06 -62.71 18.90
C MET A 1 36.49 -61.99 17.66
N SER A 2 35.53 -62.57 16.93
CA SER A 2 35.15 -62.07 15.59
C SER A 2 33.78 -61.39 15.48
N ASN A 3 32.97 -61.38 16.56
CA ASN A 3 31.60 -60.82 16.53
C ASN A 3 31.44 -59.43 17.15
N VAL A 4 32.47 -58.88 17.80
CA VAL A 4 32.37 -57.52 18.38
C VAL A 4 32.71 -56.45 17.33
N ILE A 5 33.64 -56.75 16.41
CA ILE A 5 34.11 -55.82 15.37
C ILE A 5 33.01 -55.58 14.30
N ALA A 6 32.22 -56.61 13.97
CA ALA A 6 31.13 -56.50 12.99
C ALA A 6 29.99 -55.58 13.46
N PHE A 7 29.63 -55.65 14.75
CA PHE A 7 28.62 -54.74 15.33
C PHE A 7 29.09 -53.29 15.37
N SER A 8 30.37 -53.04 15.69
CA SER A 8 30.92 -51.69 15.72
C SER A 8 30.97 -51.03 14.34
N VAL A 9 31.29 -51.77 13.28
CA VAL A 9 31.33 -51.24 11.90
C VAL A 9 29.93 -50.93 11.36
N ILE A 10 28.93 -51.75 11.72
CA ILE A 10 27.52 -51.51 11.33
C ILE A 10 26.96 -50.26 12.02
N VAL A 11 27.27 -50.06 13.31
CA VAL A 11 26.81 -48.87 14.05
C VAL A 11 27.48 -47.59 13.56
N LEU A 12 28.78 -47.62 13.24
CA LEU A 12 29.48 -46.47 12.66
C LEU A 12 28.93 -46.12 11.25
N CYS A 13 28.64 -47.13 10.42
CA CYS A 13 28.03 -46.94 9.11
C CYS A 13 26.61 -46.34 9.23
N ALA A 14 25.79 -46.84 10.16
CA ALA A 14 24.45 -46.33 10.42
C ALA A 14 24.44 -44.89 10.97
N MET A 15 25.41 -44.54 11.82
CA MET A 15 25.56 -43.18 12.35
C MET A 15 26.05 -42.20 11.28
N HIS A 16 26.96 -42.60 10.39
CA HIS A 16 27.36 -41.77 9.25
C HIS A 16 26.21 -41.57 8.25
N ILE A 17 25.42 -42.60 7.97
CA ILE A 17 24.21 -42.49 7.13
C ILE A 17 23.18 -41.56 7.78
N TYR A 18 22.99 -41.65 9.11
CA TYR A 18 22.09 -40.76 9.86
C TYR A 18 22.54 -39.29 9.82
N VAL A 19 23.83 -39.01 10.03
CA VAL A 19 24.39 -37.65 9.92
C VAL A 19 24.28 -37.12 8.49
N PHE A 20 24.53 -37.95 7.48
CA PHE A 20 24.39 -37.55 6.08
C PHE A 20 22.94 -37.15 5.79
N LEU A 21 21.96 -38.00 6.11
CA LEU A 21 20.52 -37.73 5.94
C LEU A 21 20.03 -36.48 6.69
N TYR A 22 20.57 -36.22 7.88
CA TYR A 22 20.23 -35.02 8.68
C TYR A 22 20.87 -33.73 8.12
N THR A 23 22.04 -33.82 7.48
CA THR A 23 22.65 -32.66 6.80
C THR A 23 21.92 -32.30 5.50
N ILE A 24 21.39 -33.27 4.74
CA ILE A 24 20.61 -32.99 3.50
C ILE A 24 19.23 -32.38 3.82
N SER A 25 18.60 -32.75 4.95
CA SER A 25 17.38 -32.07 5.43
C SER A 25 17.66 -30.66 5.97
N SER A 26 18.87 -30.40 6.45
CA SER A 26 19.31 -29.08 6.92
C SER A 26 19.71 -28.14 5.77
N ILE A 27 20.33 -28.64 4.70
CA ILE A 27 20.68 -27.83 3.51
C ILE A 27 19.42 -27.36 2.77
N SER A 28 18.36 -28.18 2.77
CA SER A 28 17.02 -27.80 2.26
C SER A 28 16.28 -26.80 3.16
N TYR A 29 16.69 -26.68 4.43
CA TYR A 29 16.12 -25.71 5.37
C TYR A 29 16.77 -24.33 5.25
N ILE A 30 18.07 -24.26 4.90
CA ILE A 30 18.79 -22.99 4.71
C ILE A 30 18.32 -22.25 3.45
N THR A 31 17.78 -22.96 2.45
CA THR A 31 17.16 -22.34 1.25
C THR A 31 15.65 -22.07 1.40
N TYR A 32 15.01 -22.64 2.43
CA TYR A 32 13.60 -22.40 2.77
C TYR A 32 13.48 -21.51 4.01
N ILE A 33 14.30 -20.47 4.10
CA ILE A 33 13.94 -19.30 4.90
C ILE A 33 12.94 -18.53 4.03
N PRO A 34 11.61 -18.53 4.31
CA PRO A 34 10.80 -17.45 3.80
C PRO A 34 11.46 -16.19 4.34
N VAL A 35 11.93 -15.30 3.46
CA VAL A 35 12.29 -13.95 3.88
C VAL A 35 11.04 -13.43 4.56
N ARG A 36 11.01 -13.49 5.90
CA ARG A 36 10.16 -12.61 6.67
C ARG A 36 10.67 -11.25 6.24
N HIS A 37 9.96 -10.62 5.32
CA HIS A 37 10.05 -9.18 5.17
C HIS A 37 9.77 -8.68 6.58
N GLN A 38 10.83 -8.24 7.24
CA GLN A 38 10.78 -7.54 8.49
C GLN A 38 9.69 -6.48 8.30
N PRO A 39 8.71 -6.36 9.23
CA PRO A 39 7.76 -5.26 9.15
C PRO A 39 8.58 -3.98 9.00
N ALA A 40 8.21 -3.21 7.98
CA ALA A 40 8.92 -2.04 7.51
C ALA A 40 9.48 -1.24 8.69
N ASP A 41 10.78 -1.00 8.63
CA ASP A 41 11.45 0.00 9.46
C ASP A 41 10.57 1.25 9.55
N GLY A 42 10.09 1.57 10.75
CA GLY A 42 9.29 2.75 11.09
C GLY A 42 10.06 4.07 10.94
N ARG A 43 11.05 4.09 10.05
CA ARG A 43 11.95 5.19 9.71
C ARG A 43 12.04 5.45 8.20
N THR A 44 11.11 4.93 7.39
CA THR A 44 10.74 5.65 6.18
C THR A 44 9.91 6.86 6.63
N ARG A 45 10.48 8.06 6.53
CA ARG A 45 9.63 9.26 6.36
C ARG A 45 8.66 8.91 5.24
N ASN A 46 7.40 8.71 5.60
CA ASN A 46 6.44 7.91 4.84
C ASN A 46 6.38 8.46 3.39
N VAL A 47 6.83 7.62 2.45
CA VAL A 47 7.16 7.99 1.04
C VAL A 47 5.99 8.72 0.38
N CYS A 48 4.78 8.35 0.77
CA CYS A 48 3.52 8.89 0.31
C CYS A 48 3.36 10.40 0.59
N PHE A 49 4.00 10.93 1.63
CA PHE A 49 3.94 12.37 1.96
C PHE A 49 5.00 13.22 1.25
N HIS A 50 5.87 12.61 0.45
CA HIS A 50 6.74 13.40 -0.44
C HIS A 50 5.90 13.98 -1.59
N SER A 51 6.22 15.19 -2.06
CA SER A 51 5.55 15.78 -3.22
C SER A 51 5.76 14.93 -4.48
N ILE A 52 4.77 14.82 -5.35
CA ILE A 52 4.95 14.24 -6.69
C ILE A 52 5.99 15.05 -7.46
N ARG A 53 6.98 14.37 -8.08
CA ARG A 53 8.10 15.03 -8.75
C ARG A 53 8.33 14.45 -10.16
N PRO A 54 7.91 15.19 -11.22
CA PRO A 54 8.18 14.81 -12.62
C PRO A 54 9.67 14.67 -12.92
N GLY A 55 10.53 15.43 -12.25
CA GLY A 55 11.95 15.44 -12.53
C GLY A 55 12.32 16.39 -13.68
N GLN A 56 13.59 16.37 -14.07
CA GLN A 56 14.17 17.36 -15.00
C GLN A 56 14.49 16.81 -16.40
N CYS A 57 14.33 15.49 -16.59
CA CYS A 57 14.53 14.86 -17.90
C CYS A 57 13.23 14.90 -18.72
N ASP A 58 13.34 14.76 -20.04
CA ASP A 58 12.22 14.90 -20.98
C ASP A 58 11.55 13.57 -21.36
N GLY A 59 11.76 12.51 -20.57
CA GLY A 59 11.05 11.26 -20.74
C GLY A 59 9.54 11.41 -20.50
N HIS A 60 8.74 10.56 -21.12
CA HIS A 60 7.28 10.59 -21.01
C HIS A 60 6.73 9.31 -20.39
N MET A 61 7.16 9.01 -19.16
CA MET A 61 6.81 7.77 -18.48
C MET A 61 5.57 8.00 -17.60
N SER A 62 4.47 7.31 -17.90
CA SER A 62 3.32 7.30 -17.00
C SER A 62 3.68 6.58 -15.69
N ARG A 63 3.53 7.29 -14.57
CA ARG A 63 3.76 6.80 -13.22
C ARG A 63 2.60 7.21 -12.31
N TYR A 64 2.58 6.66 -11.10
CA TYR A 64 1.60 6.99 -10.08
C TYR A 64 2.30 7.54 -8.84
N GLY A 65 1.67 8.51 -8.18
CA GLY A 65 2.17 9.06 -6.92
C GLY A 65 0.99 9.45 -6.04
N TYR A 66 1.16 9.39 -4.72
CA TYR A 66 0.17 9.80 -3.76
C TYR A 66 0.10 11.33 -3.68
N ASP A 67 -1.09 11.87 -3.93
CA ASP A 67 -1.38 13.29 -3.75
C ASP A 67 -2.08 13.46 -2.40
N SER A 68 -1.36 14.02 -1.43
CA SER A 68 -1.88 14.24 -0.08
C SER A 68 -2.95 15.32 0.03
N SER A 69 -3.14 16.15 -1.01
CA SER A 69 -4.25 17.09 -1.06
C SER A 69 -5.56 16.40 -1.46
N LYS A 70 -5.46 15.44 -2.38
CA LYS A 70 -6.58 14.60 -2.84
C LYS A 70 -6.74 13.33 -2.00
N TYR A 71 -5.78 13.03 -1.15
CA TYR A 71 -5.70 11.79 -0.35
C TYR A 71 -5.89 10.53 -1.19
N ARG A 72 -5.28 10.50 -2.39
CA ARG A 72 -5.29 9.34 -3.28
C ARG A 72 -4.08 9.32 -4.20
N CYS A 73 -3.82 8.15 -4.77
CA CYS A 73 -2.90 7.98 -5.87
C CYS A 73 -3.44 8.63 -7.16
N VAL A 74 -2.59 9.42 -7.79
CA VAL A 74 -2.84 10.11 -9.06
C VAL A 74 -1.80 9.70 -10.09
N LYS A 75 -2.20 9.71 -11.36
CA LYS A 75 -1.28 9.50 -12.48
C LYS A 75 -0.49 10.79 -12.74
N PHE A 76 0.81 10.68 -13.01
CA PHE A 76 1.64 11.80 -13.45
C PHE A 76 2.67 11.35 -14.48
N ILE A 77 3.29 12.30 -15.18
CA ILE A 77 4.37 12.03 -16.13
C ILE A 77 5.71 12.21 -15.42
N TYR A 78 6.51 11.15 -15.40
CA TYR A 78 7.88 11.15 -14.92
C TYR A 78 8.85 11.27 -16.09
N GLY A 79 9.77 12.23 -15.97
CA GLY A 79 10.81 12.56 -16.93
C GLY A 79 11.89 11.49 -17.09
N GLY A 80 11.95 10.49 -16.22
CA GLY A 80 12.97 9.44 -16.22
C GLY A 80 14.17 9.71 -15.32
N CYS A 81 14.36 10.93 -14.83
CA CYS A 81 15.41 11.27 -13.85
C CYS A 81 14.98 12.36 -12.86
N GLY A 82 15.67 12.47 -11.71
CA GLY A 82 15.50 13.60 -10.77
C GLY A 82 14.22 13.57 -9.91
N GLY A 83 13.48 12.45 -9.90
CA GLY A 83 12.27 12.25 -9.10
C GLY A 83 12.54 11.98 -7.61
N ASN A 84 11.53 11.49 -6.90
CA ASN A 84 11.67 10.93 -5.55
C ASN A 84 10.93 9.58 -5.47
N LYS A 85 10.82 9.01 -4.25
CA LYS A 85 10.21 7.70 -4.04
C LYS A 85 8.68 7.69 -4.16
N ASN A 86 8.00 8.84 -4.14
CA ASN A 86 6.57 8.92 -4.42
C ASN A 86 6.33 8.81 -5.93
N ASN A 87 6.69 7.65 -6.48
CA ASN A 87 6.76 7.35 -7.90
C ASN A 87 6.70 5.82 -8.08
N PHE A 88 5.51 5.34 -8.40
CA PHE A 88 5.14 3.92 -8.52
C PHE A 88 4.83 3.61 -9.98
N GLU A 89 5.10 2.37 -10.40
CA GLU A 89 4.86 1.95 -11.79
C GLU A 89 3.39 1.64 -12.05
N THR A 90 2.70 1.15 -11.02
CA THR A 90 1.30 0.77 -11.10
C THR A 90 0.46 1.51 -10.06
N LEU A 91 -0.83 1.70 -10.37
CA LEU A 91 -1.78 2.30 -9.44
C LEU A 91 -1.91 1.44 -8.18
N ALA A 92 -2.03 0.12 -8.35
CA ALA A 92 -2.19 -0.82 -7.25
C ALA A 92 -1.01 -0.80 -6.26
N GLU A 93 0.23 -0.65 -6.74
CA GLU A 93 1.39 -0.49 -5.88
C GLU A 93 1.31 0.78 -5.03
N CYS A 94 0.91 1.90 -5.65
CA CYS A 94 0.72 3.17 -4.95
C CYS A 94 -0.39 3.06 -3.90
N GLU A 95 -1.57 2.54 -4.27
CA GLU A 95 -2.72 2.41 -3.38
C GLU A 95 -2.40 1.49 -2.20
N HIS A 96 -1.76 0.34 -2.47
CA HIS A 96 -1.35 -0.58 -1.43
C HIS A 96 -0.40 0.11 -0.43
N LEU A 97 0.61 0.84 -0.91
CA LEU A 97 1.58 1.47 -0.02
C LEU A 97 1.04 2.71 0.69
N CYS A 98 0.19 3.49 0.04
CA CYS A 98 -0.15 4.86 0.47
C CYS A 98 -1.61 5.06 0.88
N GLU A 99 -2.52 4.14 0.57
CA GLU A 99 -3.93 4.24 0.94
C GLU A 99 -4.37 3.12 1.89
N GLU A 100 -3.76 1.93 1.80
CA GLU A 100 -4.10 0.77 2.64
C GLU A 100 -3.24 0.65 3.90
N ASN A 101 -1.98 1.10 3.84
CA ASN A 101 -0.99 0.95 4.93
C ASN A 101 -0.90 2.15 5.88
N ASP A 102 -1.72 3.18 5.69
CA ASP A 102 -1.94 4.16 6.74
C ASP A 102 -2.68 3.44 7.89
N LEU A 103 -1.97 3.24 9.00
CA LEU A 103 -2.52 2.75 10.26
C LEU A 103 -3.92 3.35 10.44
N PRO A 104 -4.97 2.56 10.71
CA PRO A 104 -6.30 3.10 10.86
C PRO A 104 -6.20 4.22 11.88
N PRO A 105 -6.57 5.46 11.50
CA PRO A 105 -6.51 6.59 12.41
C PRO A 105 -7.30 6.19 13.65
N ALA A 106 -6.87 6.63 14.83
CA ALA A 106 -7.64 6.43 16.06
C ALA A 106 -9.10 6.91 15.93
N ASN A 107 -9.39 7.74 14.92
CA ASN A 107 -10.73 8.10 14.48
C ASN A 107 -10.85 8.02 12.93
N PRO A 108 -11.50 6.98 12.37
CA PRO A 108 -11.76 6.81 10.93
C PRO A 108 -12.57 7.94 10.29
N SER A 109 -13.54 8.49 11.04
CA SER A 109 -14.32 9.65 10.60
C SER A 109 -13.42 10.87 10.41
N LYS A 110 -12.51 11.11 11.35
CA LYS A 110 -11.56 12.22 11.27
C LYS A 110 -10.65 12.12 10.04
N ALA A 111 -10.18 10.94 9.63
CA ALA A 111 -9.37 10.85 8.41
C ALA A 111 -10.20 11.17 7.17
N VAL A 112 -11.30 10.45 6.96
CA VAL A 112 -12.12 10.61 5.76
C VAL A 112 -12.64 12.05 5.62
N CYS A 113 -13.13 12.67 6.69
CA CYS A 113 -13.70 14.02 6.64
C CYS A 113 -12.65 15.13 6.57
N LEU A 114 -11.36 14.83 6.76
CA LEU A 114 -10.27 15.78 6.50
C LEU A 114 -9.78 15.71 5.05
N HIS A 115 -10.15 14.67 4.30
CA HIS A 115 -9.79 14.59 2.90
C HIS A 115 -10.50 15.69 2.10
N GLY A 116 -9.82 16.30 1.13
CA GLY A 116 -10.47 17.26 0.24
C GLY A 116 -11.62 16.62 -0.56
N ILE A 117 -12.56 17.43 -1.03
CA ILE A 117 -13.60 16.95 -1.93
C ILE A 117 -12.98 16.68 -3.30
N ASP A 118 -13.07 15.45 -3.77
CA ASP A 118 -12.41 15.00 -5.00
C ASP A 118 -13.42 14.48 -6.02
N PRO A 119 -13.72 15.27 -7.08
CA PRO A 119 -14.58 14.86 -8.17
C PRO A 119 -14.16 13.57 -8.87
N GLY A 120 -12.89 13.16 -8.77
CA GLY A 120 -12.33 12.11 -9.61
C GLY A 120 -11.92 12.60 -10.99
N GLU A 121 -11.22 11.76 -11.73
CA GLU A 121 -10.74 12.02 -13.09
C GLU A 121 -11.04 10.79 -13.94
N CYS A 122 -12.09 10.87 -14.76
CA CYS A 122 -12.53 9.79 -15.65
C CYS A 122 -12.60 10.31 -17.07
N ASP A 123 -12.15 9.52 -18.04
CA ASP A 123 -12.16 9.88 -19.46
C ASP A 123 -13.54 9.65 -20.11
N ASP A 124 -14.44 8.92 -19.42
CA ASP A 124 -15.69 8.42 -19.99
C ASP A 124 -16.93 9.21 -19.49
N ASP A 125 -17.55 9.98 -20.37
CA ASP A 125 -18.77 10.77 -20.12
C ASP A 125 -20.07 9.94 -20.22
N VAL A 126 -20.10 8.73 -19.67
CA VAL A 126 -21.32 7.89 -19.72
C VAL A 126 -22.15 8.01 -18.44
N ASN A 127 -21.61 8.60 -17.37
CA ASN A 127 -22.34 8.74 -16.10
C ASN A 127 -21.91 9.95 -15.26
N SER A 128 -21.53 11.06 -15.92
CA SER A 128 -20.81 12.17 -15.29
C SER A 128 -21.65 13.01 -14.31
N ASN A 129 -22.96 12.78 -14.15
CA ASN A 129 -23.84 13.66 -13.37
C ASN A 129 -24.26 13.12 -11.99
N LEU A 130 -23.43 12.24 -11.40
CA LEU A 130 -23.67 11.73 -10.06
C LEU A 130 -23.39 12.82 -9.02
N SER A 131 -24.45 13.39 -8.47
CA SER A 131 -24.34 14.29 -7.32
C SER A 131 -23.99 13.47 -6.08
N ARG A 132 -22.87 13.81 -5.43
CA ARG A 132 -22.42 13.22 -4.17
C ARG A 132 -22.23 14.31 -3.13
N TYR A 133 -22.09 13.92 -1.87
CA TYR A 133 -21.80 14.85 -0.77
C TYR A 133 -20.41 14.60 -0.22
N GLY A 134 -19.67 15.67 0.07
CA GLY A 134 -18.39 15.62 0.75
C GLY A 134 -18.36 16.65 1.87
N TYR A 135 -17.62 16.36 2.94
CA TYR A 135 -17.42 17.30 4.03
C TYR A 135 -16.32 18.29 3.68
N ASP A 136 -16.66 19.57 3.67
CA ASP A 136 -15.71 20.66 3.54
C ASP A 136 -15.24 21.07 4.94
N TRP A 137 -13.94 20.88 5.19
CA TRP A 137 -13.33 21.16 6.49
C TRP A 137 -13.14 22.65 6.76
N GLU A 138 -13.11 23.51 5.74
CA GLU A 138 -12.94 24.96 5.91
C GLU A 138 -14.24 25.57 6.41
N ILE A 139 -15.36 25.22 5.78
CA ILE A 139 -16.68 25.74 6.15
C ILE A 139 -17.44 24.83 7.14
N LYS A 140 -16.84 23.70 7.51
CA LYS A 140 -17.38 22.69 8.46
C LYS A 140 -18.77 22.17 8.06
N LYS A 141 -19.00 21.96 6.77
CA LYS A 141 -20.31 21.53 6.23
C LYS A 141 -20.16 20.43 5.18
N CYS A 142 -21.16 19.55 5.13
CA CYS A 142 -21.36 18.67 3.98
C CYS A 142 -21.96 19.47 2.82
N ILE A 143 -21.30 19.44 1.66
CA ILE A 143 -21.75 20.10 0.43
C ILE A 143 -21.86 19.10 -0.71
N ALA A 144 -22.78 19.37 -1.65
CA ALA A 144 -22.91 18.57 -2.86
C ALA A 144 -21.80 18.90 -3.86
N PHE A 145 -21.30 17.89 -4.57
CA PHE A 145 -20.36 18.03 -5.69
C PHE A 145 -20.67 17.02 -6.79
N LYS A 146 -20.18 17.31 -8.01
CA LYS A 146 -20.32 16.43 -9.18
C LYS A 146 -19.18 15.41 -9.18
N TYR A 147 -19.51 14.14 -8.96
CA TYR A 147 -18.56 13.04 -9.06
C TYR A 147 -18.48 12.52 -10.49
N THR A 148 -17.28 12.36 -11.03
CA THR A 148 -17.04 11.97 -12.43
C THR A 148 -17.30 10.49 -12.71
N GLY A 149 -17.56 9.68 -11.68
CA GLY A 149 -17.97 8.27 -11.81
C GLY A 149 -16.90 7.24 -11.45
N CYS A 150 -15.64 7.65 -11.32
CA CYS A 150 -14.50 6.78 -10.98
C CYS A 150 -13.44 7.57 -10.19
N ARG A 151 -12.50 6.87 -9.55
CA ARG A 151 -11.48 7.46 -8.66
C ARG A 151 -12.12 8.29 -7.53
N GLY A 152 -11.56 9.45 -7.24
CA GLY A 152 -11.90 10.24 -6.06
C GLY A 152 -11.37 9.59 -4.79
N ASN A 153 -11.75 10.14 -3.64
CA ASN A 153 -11.37 9.60 -2.34
C ASN A 153 -12.61 9.18 -1.52
N LYS A 154 -12.38 8.80 -0.26
CA LYS A 154 -13.41 8.32 0.68
C LYS A 154 -14.36 9.43 1.19
N ASN A 155 -14.04 10.71 1.01
CA ASN A 155 -14.92 11.84 1.37
C ASN A 155 -16.02 12.04 0.31
N LYS A 156 -16.84 11.01 0.13
CA LYS A 156 -17.84 10.92 -0.94
C LYS A 156 -19.00 10.04 -0.50
N PHE A 157 -20.07 10.68 -0.08
CA PHE A 157 -21.30 10.07 0.45
C PHE A 157 -22.43 10.19 -0.57
N GLU A 158 -23.36 9.25 -0.56
CA GLU A 158 -24.51 9.25 -1.47
C GLU A 158 -25.51 10.34 -1.07
N THR A 159 -25.70 10.54 0.24
CA THR A 159 -26.70 11.48 0.77
C THR A 159 -26.08 12.52 1.71
N LEU A 160 -26.76 13.66 1.83
CA LEU A 160 -26.38 14.70 2.80
C LEU A 160 -26.39 14.17 4.23
N GLU A 161 -27.39 13.37 4.56
CA GLU A 161 -27.56 12.77 5.89
C GLU A 161 -26.42 11.81 6.22
N GLU A 162 -26.03 10.95 5.27
CA GLU A 162 -24.90 10.04 5.43
C GLU A 162 -23.61 10.83 5.71
N CYS A 163 -23.32 11.87 4.91
CA CYS A 163 -22.17 12.73 5.14
C CYS A 163 -22.20 13.40 6.52
N GLN A 164 -23.34 13.98 6.89
CA GLN A 164 -23.49 14.68 8.16
C GLN A 164 -23.37 13.73 9.35
N ASN A 165 -23.90 12.52 9.24
CA ASN A 165 -23.82 11.48 10.26
C ASN A 165 -22.41 10.93 10.41
N PHE A 166 -21.72 10.73 9.29
CA PHE A 166 -20.37 10.20 9.29
C PHE A 166 -19.35 11.24 9.77
N CYS A 167 -19.47 12.49 9.32
CA CYS A 167 -18.59 13.61 9.68
C CYS A 167 -19.06 14.42 10.90
N LYS A 168 -19.79 13.79 11.82
CA LYS A 168 -20.15 14.40 13.11
C LYS A 168 -18.88 14.70 13.88
N MET A 169 -18.49 15.97 13.93
CA MET A 169 -17.47 16.43 14.85
C MET A 169 -18.11 16.45 16.25
N GLU A 170 -17.81 15.46 17.09
CA GLU A 170 -18.15 15.53 18.51
C GLU A 170 -17.52 16.79 19.12
N LYS A 171 -18.30 17.51 19.92
CA LYS A 171 -17.96 18.82 20.49
C LYS A 171 -16.81 18.74 21.49
#